data_AF-A0A965QYU4-F1
#
_entry.id   AF-A0A965QYU4-F1
#
_cell.length_a   1.000
_cell.length_b   1.000
_cell.length_c   1.000
_cell.angle_alpha   90.00
_cell.angle_beta   90.00
_cell.angle_gamma   90.00
#
_symmetry.space_group_name_H-M   'P 1'
#
loop_
_entity.id
_entity.type
_entity.pdbx_description
1 polymer ?
#
loop_
_entity_poly.entity_id
_entity_poly.type
_entity_poly.pdbx_seq_one_letter_code
_entity_poly.pdbx_strand_id
1 'polypeptide(L)'
;MLAVNNDLLPALAAALAQLAPEPFANGTVRAVLESPKVAAHGDFATTAAMQLAKPLQRNPRDVAQSLRELLLAQPAFVRWVEAVDIAGPGFINIRLSAAAKQNTVREVLQAGAAFGVRPSNGQRVLVEFVSANPTGPMHIGHARGAVFGDALAARLSILVFFAVGALAVWLTAFILGRRSEAQPLKLAFGGQPAALDYGRTLADGALLIYLASLGLLLRSHETAASALQVSLVAVALCAAAYTFDRPTLRAAAGLGIALGLLALTVSWITPLLLCAGIVLVAWIRYRVVLKTFLAVALPVAIAVPAAWLLSRHYSSGAEVNDWLILGWRELAAPNAKHVVDVLKMMVWFLWPAWPIAAWAVYAWRSQMTLHILLPFAVVLSLSLATVFAPSARDHALLPLIPPLAILAAFG
;
A
#
# COMPACT_ATOMS: atom_id res chain seq x y z
N MET A 1 -9.33 -25.62 2.43
CA MET A 1 -9.76 -26.81 1.66
C MET A 1 -8.66 -27.27 0.71
N LEU A 2 -7.41 -26.83 0.89
CA LEU A 2 -6.33 -27.17 -0.04
C LEU A 2 -6.02 -28.67 0.04
N ALA A 3 -5.98 -29.26 1.23
CA ALA A 3 -5.71 -30.69 1.37
C ALA A 3 -6.89 -31.55 0.88
N VAL A 4 -8.14 -31.15 1.20
CA VAL A 4 -9.34 -31.88 0.75
C VAL A 4 -9.41 -31.94 -0.78
N ASN A 5 -9.12 -30.82 -1.47
CA ASN A 5 -9.04 -30.82 -2.93
C ASN A 5 -7.85 -31.63 -3.47
N ASN A 6 -6.69 -31.55 -2.80
CA ASN A 6 -5.51 -32.32 -3.19
C ASN A 6 -5.71 -33.85 -3.02
N ASP A 7 -6.61 -34.29 -2.16
CA ASP A 7 -6.94 -35.71 -1.99
C ASP A 7 -8.06 -36.16 -2.95
N LEU A 8 -9.10 -35.36 -3.13
CA LEU A 8 -10.28 -35.74 -3.93
C LEU A 8 -10.01 -35.72 -5.45
N LEU A 9 -9.20 -34.78 -5.93
CA LEU A 9 -8.96 -34.62 -7.37
C LEU A 9 -8.15 -35.79 -7.97
N PRO A 10 -7.07 -36.29 -7.33
CA PRO A 10 -6.40 -37.52 -7.76
C PRO A 10 -7.28 -38.76 -7.65
N ALA A 11 -8.13 -38.85 -6.63
CA ALA A 11 -9.07 -39.97 -6.49
C ALA A 11 -10.11 -40.00 -7.62
N LEU A 12 -10.62 -38.83 -8.02
CA LEU A 12 -11.48 -38.69 -9.20
C LEU A 12 -10.73 -39.10 -10.48
N ALA A 13 -9.48 -38.70 -10.63
CA ALA A 13 -8.64 -39.10 -11.76
C ALA A 13 -8.46 -40.63 -11.83
N ALA A 14 -8.18 -41.28 -10.70
CA ALA A 14 -8.05 -42.73 -10.64
C ALA A 14 -9.36 -43.45 -11.00
N ALA A 15 -10.50 -42.99 -10.48
CA ALA A 15 -11.81 -43.55 -10.81
C ALA A 15 -12.15 -43.40 -12.31
N LEU A 16 -11.80 -42.26 -12.92
CA LEU A 16 -11.99 -42.03 -14.36
C LEU A 16 -11.07 -42.90 -15.21
N ALA A 17 -9.81 -43.05 -14.81
CA ALA A 17 -8.85 -43.93 -15.48
C ALA A 17 -9.31 -45.40 -15.46
N GLN A 18 -9.96 -45.83 -14.37
CA GLN A 18 -10.50 -47.18 -14.26
C GLN A 18 -11.77 -47.37 -15.08
N LEU A 19 -12.68 -46.39 -15.06
CA LEU A 19 -13.96 -46.48 -15.76
C LEU A 19 -13.83 -46.41 -17.28
N ALA A 20 -12.89 -45.58 -17.75
CA ALA A 20 -12.70 -45.30 -19.16
C ALA A 20 -11.21 -45.06 -19.45
N PRO A 21 -10.37 -46.11 -19.46
CA PRO A 21 -8.92 -45.99 -19.59
C PRO A 21 -8.50 -45.24 -20.87
N GLU A 22 -9.07 -45.63 -22.00
CA GLU A 22 -8.82 -45.04 -23.31
C GLU A 22 -9.29 -43.56 -23.37
N PRO A 23 -10.55 -43.20 -23.06
CA PRO A 23 -10.99 -41.80 -23.02
C PRO A 23 -10.22 -40.92 -22.02
N PHE A 24 -9.78 -41.45 -20.89
CA PHE A 24 -9.04 -40.69 -19.88
C PHE A 24 -7.57 -40.50 -20.28
N ALA A 25 -6.89 -41.55 -20.74
CA ALA A 25 -5.50 -41.49 -21.19
C ALA A 25 -5.32 -40.55 -22.39
N ASN A 26 -6.29 -40.55 -23.31
CA ASN A 26 -6.29 -39.69 -24.48
C ASN A 26 -6.85 -38.27 -24.19
N GLY A 27 -7.15 -37.96 -22.92
CA GLY A 27 -7.56 -36.63 -22.47
C GLY A 27 -8.97 -36.19 -22.86
N THR A 28 -9.81 -37.13 -23.33
CA THR A 28 -11.22 -36.87 -23.71
C THR A 28 -12.05 -36.40 -22.51
N VAL A 29 -11.70 -36.85 -21.31
CA VAL A 29 -12.32 -36.42 -20.05
C VAL A 29 -11.23 -36.09 -19.03
N ARG A 30 -11.38 -34.98 -18.32
CA ARG A 30 -10.44 -34.53 -17.27
C ARG A 30 -11.10 -34.62 -15.90
N ALA A 31 -10.31 -34.96 -14.88
CA ALA A 31 -10.75 -34.93 -13.50
C ALA A 31 -10.89 -33.48 -13.04
N VAL A 32 -12.13 -33.02 -12.93
CA VAL A 32 -12.46 -31.66 -12.49
C VAL A 32 -13.58 -31.73 -11.45
N LEU A 33 -13.39 -30.98 -10.35
CA LEU A 33 -14.37 -30.72 -9.32
C LEU A 33 -14.73 -29.24 -9.38
N GLU A 34 -16.02 -28.95 -9.54
CA GLU A 34 -16.54 -27.59 -9.65
C GLU A 34 -17.44 -27.28 -8.46
N SER A 35 -17.61 -26.00 -8.12
CA SER A 35 -18.61 -25.59 -7.12
C SER A 35 -20.00 -25.51 -7.76
N PRO A 36 -21.02 -26.20 -7.21
CA PRO A 36 -22.38 -26.13 -7.72
C PRO A 36 -22.98 -24.72 -7.63
N LYS A 37 -23.82 -24.33 -8.59
CA LYS A 37 -24.50 -23.03 -8.59
C LYS A 37 -25.52 -22.86 -7.46
N VAL A 38 -26.08 -23.97 -6.98
CA VAL A 38 -27.09 -24.00 -5.92
C VAL A 38 -26.54 -24.80 -4.75
N ALA A 39 -26.49 -24.18 -3.57
CA ALA A 39 -25.92 -24.80 -2.36
C ALA A 39 -26.58 -26.14 -1.98
N ALA A 40 -27.86 -26.34 -2.31
CA ALA A 40 -28.58 -27.60 -2.08
C ALA A 40 -27.98 -28.79 -2.87
N HIS A 41 -27.22 -28.54 -3.94
CA HIS A 41 -26.53 -29.55 -4.75
C HIS A 41 -25.14 -29.92 -4.20
N GLY A 42 -24.84 -29.55 -2.96
CA GLY A 42 -23.62 -29.93 -2.27
C GLY A 42 -22.49 -28.94 -2.46
N ASP A 43 -21.28 -29.39 -2.14
CA ASP A 43 -20.08 -28.55 -2.06
C ASP A 43 -19.24 -28.64 -3.35
N PHE A 44 -19.23 -29.81 -3.98
CA PHE A 44 -18.60 -30.05 -5.28
C PHE A 44 -19.54 -30.74 -6.25
N ALA A 45 -19.26 -30.62 -7.55
CA ALA A 45 -19.90 -31.37 -8.60
C ALA A 45 -18.92 -31.77 -9.70
N THR A 46 -19.27 -32.81 -10.45
CA THR A 46 -18.56 -33.19 -11.68
C THR A 46 -19.54 -33.64 -12.76
N THR A 47 -19.22 -33.29 -14.01
CA THR A 47 -19.98 -33.64 -15.22
C THR A 47 -19.31 -34.74 -16.05
N ALA A 48 -18.25 -35.36 -15.51
CA ALA A 48 -17.43 -36.32 -16.25
C ALA A 48 -18.22 -37.50 -16.83
N ALA A 49 -19.25 -37.98 -16.12
CA ALA A 49 -20.12 -39.05 -16.58
C ALA A 49 -20.86 -38.72 -17.89
N MET A 50 -21.30 -37.46 -18.04
CA MET A 50 -21.97 -37.00 -19.26
C MET A 50 -21.02 -36.92 -20.46
N GLN A 51 -19.77 -36.54 -20.20
CA GLN A 51 -18.73 -36.50 -21.23
C GLN A 51 -18.32 -37.92 -21.68
N LEU A 52 -18.33 -38.88 -20.76
CA LEU A 52 -18.02 -40.30 -21.01
C LEU A 52 -19.15 -41.08 -21.69
N ALA A 53 -20.40 -40.65 -21.57
CA ALA A 53 -21.56 -41.37 -22.10
C ALA A 53 -21.48 -41.66 -23.60
N LYS A 54 -21.06 -40.67 -24.41
CA LYS A 54 -20.94 -40.81 -25.87
C LYS A 54 -19.76 -41.72 -26.28
N PRO A 55 -18.53 -41.54 -25.77
CA PRO A 55 -17.42 -42.47 -26.01
C PRO A 55 -17.71 -43.92 -25.59
N LEU A 56 -18.43 -44.10 -24.48
CA LEU A 56 -18.79 -45.42 -23.98
C LEU A 56 -20.07 -45.99 -24.60
N GLN A 57 -20.79 -45.22 -25.43
CA GLN A 57 -22.11 -45.55 -25.99
C GLN A 57 -23.12 -46.04 -24.93
N ARG A 58 -23.08 -45.43 -23.74
CA ARG A 58 -23.93 -45.79 -22.60
C ARG A 58 -24.84 -44.64 -22.20
N ASN A 59 -25.94 -44.96 -21.52
CA ASN A 59 -26.80 -43.94 -20.92
C ASN A 59 -25.96 -43.12 -19.91
N PRO A 60 -25.95 -41.78 -19.98
CA PRO A 60 -25.14 -40.97 -19.09
C PRO A 60 -25.45 -41.17 -17.60
N ARG A 61 -26.68 -41.55 -17.26
CA ARG A 61 -27.07 -41.87 -15.87
C ARG A 61 -26.44 -43.17 -15.39
N ASP A 62 -26.32 -44.17 -16.26
CA ASP A 62 -25.68 -45.45 -15.94
C ASP A 62 -24.17 -45.28 -15.79
N VAL A 63 -23.57 -44.42 -16.63
CA VAL A 63 -22.16 -44.04 -16.48
C VAL A 63 -21.94 -43.28 -15.18
N ALA A 64 -22.86 -42.39 -14.80
CA ALA A 64 -22.80 -41.68 -13.52
C ALA A 64 -22.92 -42.63 -12.32
N GLN A 65 -23.74 -43.68 -12.43
CA GLN A 65 -23.83 -44.72 -11.41
C GLN A 65 -22.53 -45.51 -11.27
N SER A 66 -21.97 -46.00 -12.39
CA SER A 66 -20.68 -46.71 -12.37
C SER A 66 -19.54 -45.82 -11.85
N LEU A 67 -19.50 -44.54 -12.23
CA LEU A 67 -18.51 -43.60 -11.72
C LEU A 67 -18.69 -43.35 -10.22
N ARG A 68 -19.94 -43.16 -9.75
CA ARG A 68 -20.24 -43.01 -8.33
C ARG A 68 -19.74 -44.21 -7.52
N GLU A 69 -19.96 -45.43 -7.99
CA GLU A 69 -19.49 -46.65 -7.30
C GLU A 69 -17.97 -46.67 -7.17
N LEU A 70 -17.25 -46.35 -8.25
CA LEU A 70 -15.80 -46.25 -8.23
C LEU A 70 -15.29 -45.13 -7.32
N LEU A 71 -15.97 -43.98 -7.30
CA LEU A 71 -15.63 -42.88 -6.40
C LEU A 71 -15.83 -43.27 -4.94
N LEU A 72 -16.95 -43.92 -4.61
CA LEU A 72 -17.22 -44.38 -3.25
C LEU A 72 -16.24 -45.47 -2.79
N ALA A 73 -15.58 -46.18 -3.72
CA ALA A 73 -14.52 -47.12 -3.40
C ALA A 73 -13.15 -46.45 -3.13
N GLN A 74 -12.96 -45.18 -3.49
CA GLN A 74 -11.71 -44.47 -3.27
C GLN A 74 -11.54 -44.05 -1.79
N PRO A 75 -10.40 -44.31 -1.15
CA PRO A 75 -10.18 -43.96 0.27
C PRO A 75 -10.39 -42.47 0.58
N ALA A 76 -10.03 -41.58 -0.35
CA ALA A 76 -10.21 -40.15 -0.20
C ALA A 76 -11.69 -39.73 -0.15
N PHE A 77 -12.54 -40.37 -0.96
CA PHE A 77 -13.98 -40.12 -0.96
C PHE A 77 -14.63 -40.69 0.31
N VAL A 78 -14.24 -41.90 0.73
CA VAL A 78 -14.70 -42.47 2.02
C VAL A 78 -14.36 -41.56 3.20
N ARG A 79 -13.19 -40.91 3.16
CA ARG A 79 -12.73 -40.01 4.23
C ARG A 79 -13.45 -38.65 4.25
N TRP A 80 -13.64 -38.05 3.08
CA TRP A 80 -13.99 -36.63 2.98
C TRP A 80 -15.43 -36.37 2.51
N VAL A 81 -16.11 -37.36 1.95
CA VAL A 81 -17.43 -37.19 1.33
C VAL A 81 -18.51 -37.86 2.17
N GLU A 82 -19.58 -37.11 2.44
CA GLU A 82 -20.76 -37.59 3.16
C GLU A 82 -21.76 -38.26 2.22
N ALA A 83 -22.01 -37.65 1.06
CA ALA A 83 -22.96 -38.17 0.08
C ALA A 83 -22.56 -37.82 -1.35
N VAL A 84 -22.92 -38.72 -2.27
CA VAL A 84 -22.76 -38.54 -3.72
C VAL A 84 -24.09 -38.80 -4.41
N ASP A 85 -24.73 -37.74 -4.88
CA ASP A 85 -26.05 -37.76 -5.50
C ASP A 85 -25.95 -37.59 -7.01
N ILE A 86 -26.77 -38.34 -7.75
CA ILE A 86 -26.87 -38.23 -9.21
C ILE A 86 -28.11 -37.43 -9.56
N ALA A 87 -27.94 -36.28 -10.21
CA ALA A 87 -29.01 -35.39 -10.63
C ALA A 87 -29.18 -35.36 -12.16
N GLY A 88 -30.45 -35.25 -12.59
CA GLY A 88 -30.82 -35.08 -13.98
C GLY A 88 -30.23 -36.18 -14.90
N PRO A 89 -29.58 -35.81 -16.01
CA PRO A 89 -29.05 -36.77 -16.97
C PRO A 89 -27.75 -37.47 -16.50
N GLY A 90 -27.05 -36.97 -15.48
CA GLY A 90 -25.76 -37.54 -15.05
C GLY A 90 -24.82 -36.56 -14.34
N PHE A 91 -25.35 -35.51 -13.72
CA PHE A 91 -24.56 -34.63 -12.84
C PHE A 91 -24.28 -35.36 -11.53
N ILE A 92 -23.03 -35.41 -11.12
CA ILE A 92 -22.64 -36.00 -9.84
C ILE A 92 -22.38 -34.87 -8.86
N ASN A 93 -23.24 -34.76 -7.86
CA ASN A 93 -23.20 -33.79 -6.78
C ASN A 93 -22.56 -34.43 -5.54
N ILE A 94 -21.61 -33.74 -4.92
CA ILE A 94 -20.76 -34.26 -3.84
C ILE A 94 -20.94 -33.35 -2.63
N ARG A 95 -21.40 -33.94 -1.52
CA ARG A 95 -21.48 -33.27 -0.22
C ARG A 95 -20.30 -33.67 0.64
N LEU A 96 -19.53 -32.69 1.09
CA LEU A 96 -18.39 -32.92 1.96
C LEU A 96 -18.86 -33.17 3.39
N SER A 97 -18.17 -34.07 4.08
CA SER A 97 -18.39 -34.31 5.50
C SER A 97 -18.06 -33.07 6.34
N ALA A 98 -18.68 -32.96 7.51
CA ALA A 98 -18.38 -31.88 8.45
C ALA A 98 -16.87 -31.82 8.80
N ALA A 99 -16.23 -32.99 8.90
CA ALA A 99 -14.80 -33.10 9.15
C ALA A 99 -13.94 -32.49 8.01
N ALA A 100 -14.34 -32.68 6.75
CA ALA A 100 -13.66 -32.07 5.60
C ALA A 100 -13.75 -30.53 5.64
N LYS A 101 -14.93 -29.99 5.98
CA LYS A 101 -15.13 -28.53 6.07
C LYS A 101 -14.28 -27.92 7.18
N GLN A 102 -14.25 -28.57 8.34
CA GLN A 102 -13.45 -28.15 9.49
C GLN A 102 -11.94 -28.31 9.28
N ASN A 103 -11.49 -29.20 8.39
CA ASN A 103 -10.07 -29.41 8.10
C ASN A 103 -9.38 -28.14 7.61
N THR A 104 -10.10 -27.27 6.89
CA THR A 104 -9.56 -25.97 6.44
C THR A 104 -9.12 -25.10 7.61
N VAL A 105 -9.85 -25.11 8.73
CA VAL A 105 -9.48 -24.32 9.90
C VAL A 105 -8.20 -24.87 10.52
N ARG A 106 -8.04 -26.19 10.56
CA ARG A 106 -6.78 -26.81 11.00
C ARG A 106 -5.62 -26.46 10.08
N GLU A 107 -5.81 -26.48 8.76
CA GLU A 107 -4.80 -26.06 7.77
C GLU A 107 -4.34 -24.63 8.02
N VAL A 108 -5.28 -23.70 8.21
CA VAL A 108 -4.99 -22.28 8.46
C VAL A 108 -4.22 -22.11 9.77
N LEU A 109 -4.67 -22.74 10.85
CA LEU A 109 -4.04 -22.62 12.16
C LEU A 109 -2.64 -23.26 12.18
N GLN A 110 -2.43 -24.36 11.47
CA GLN A 110 -1.13 -25.03 11.37
C GLN A 110 -0.15 -24.26 10.48
N ALA A 111 -0.61 -23.69 9.36
CA ALA A 111 0.24 -22.97 8.42
C ALA A 111 0.51 -21.51 8.82
N GLY A 112 -0.37 -20.90 9.65
CA GLY A 112 -0.21 -19.54 10.15
C GLY A 112 0.01 -18.52 9.02
N ALA A 113 1.05 -17.69 9.14
CA ALA A 113 1.41 -16.69 8.12
C ALA A 113 1.84 -17.29 6.77
N ALA A 114 2.16 -18.60 6.73
CA ALA A 114 2.49 -19.31 5.50
C ALA A 114 1.25 -19.93 4.82
N PHE A 115 0.05 -19.78 5.39
CA PHE A 115 -1.16 -20.27 4.74
C PHE A 115 -1.38 -19.57 3.40
N GLY A 116 -1.58 -20.35 2.33
CA GLY A 116 -1.69 -19.83 0.96
C GLY A 116 -0.34 -19.61 0.25
N VAL A 117 0.79 -19.78 0.94
CA VAL A 117 2.12 -19.79 0.33
C VAL A 117 2.41 -21.19 -0.20
N ARG A 118 2.84 -21.27 -1.46
CA ARG A 118 3.33 -22.52 -2.04
C ARG A 118 4.86 -22.47 -2.14
N PRO A 119 5.57 -23.56 -1.79
CA PRO A 119 7.00 -23.64 -2.02
C PRO A 119 7.31 -23.51 -3.52
N SER A 120 8.48 -22.95 -3.83
CA SER A 120 8.93 -22.82 -5.21
C SER A 120 8.96 -24.18 -5.88
N ASN A 121 8.32 -24.30 -7.03
CA ASN A 121 8.38 -25.49 -7.86
C ASN A 121 9.61 -25.51 -8.79
N GLY A 122 10.59 -24.62 -8.55
CA GLY A 122 11.78 -24.47 -9.37
C GLY A 122 11.54 -23.83 -10.75
N GLN A 123 10.29 -23.53 -11.10
CA GLN A 123 9.96 -22.90 -12.35
C GLN A 123 10.17 -21.39 -12.23
N ARG A 124 10.84 -20.81 -13.23
CA ARG A 124 10.96 -19.37 -13.36
C ARG A 124 9.80 -18.87 -14.20
N VAL A 125 9.05 -17.92 -13.68
CA VAL A 125 7.97 -17.26 -14.40
C VAL A 125 8.45 -15.89 -14.81
N LEU A 126 8.68 -15.68 -16.10
CA LEU A 126 8.84 -14.36 -16.67
C LEU A 126 7.44 -13.80 -16.91
N VAL A 127 7.07 -12.76 -16.16
CA VAL A 127 5.80 -12.07 -16.35
C VAL A 127 6.07 -10.90 -17.29
N GLU A 128 5.97 -11.16 -18.59
CA GLU A 128 5.98 -10.11 -19.61
C GLU A 128 4.55 -9.58 -19.80
N PHE A 129 4.36 -8.28 -19.69
CA PHE A 129 3.06 -7.65 -19.85
C PHE A 129 3.17 -6.37 -20.67
N VAL A 130 2.04 -5.93 -21.21
CA VAL A 130 1.88 -4.84 -22.20
C VAL A 130 2.30 -5.19 -23.63
N SER A 131 3.52 -5.71 -23.86
CA SER A 131 4.12 -6.09 -25.18
C SER A 131 3.48 -5.42 -26.40
N ALA A 132 3.33 -4.09 -26.35
CA ALA A 132 2.63 -3.33 -27.36
C ALA A 132 3.56 -3.06 -28.54
N ASN A 133 3.06 -3.25 -29.76
CA ASN A 133 3.82 -2.97 -30.98
C ASN A 133 4.11 -1.46 -31.07
N PRO A 134 5.38 -1.01 -31.18
CA PRO A 134 5.76 0.40 -31.05
C PRO A 134 5.23 1.31 -32.18
N THR A 135 4.56 0.77 -33.20
CA THR A 135 4.10 1.52 -34.38
C THR A 135 2.61 1.87 -34.36
N GLY A 136 1.84 1.44 -33.36
CA GLY A 136 0.39 1.72 -33.25
C GLY A 136 -0.02 2.31 -31.89
N PRO A 137 -1.15 3.04 -31.81
CA PRO A 137 -1.60 3.66 -30.57
C PRO A 137 -2.06 2.62 -29.53
N MET A 138 -1.65 2.82 -28.28
CA MET A 138 -2.06 1.99 -27.15
C MET A 138 -3.57 2.10 -26.90
N HIS A 139 -4.28 0.97 -26.91
CA HIS A 139 -5.70 0.91 -26.60
C HIS A 139 -5.98 0.18 -25.28
N ILE A 140 -7.24 0.19 -24.85
CA ILE A 140 -7.71 -0.36 -23.57
C ILE A 140 -7.33 -1.84 -23.33
N GLY A 141 -7.14 -2.62 -24.39
CA GLY A 141 -6.60 -3.99 -24.33
C GLY A 141 -5.17 -4.09 -23.77
N HIS A 142 -4.26 -3.17 -24.12
CA HIS A 142 -2.90 -3.12 -23.55
C HIS A 142 -2.93 -2.64 -22.09
N ALA A 143 -3.83 -1.71 -21.78
CA ALA A 143 -4.05 -1.22 -20.42
C ALA A 143 -4.52 -2.34 -19.48
N ARG A 144 -5.38 -3.26 -19.94
CA ARG A 144 -5.79 -4.44 -19.16
C ARG A 144 -4.62 -5.39 -18.88
N GLY A 145 -3.75 -5.61 -19.87
CA GLY A 145 -2.53 -6.42 -19.70
C GLY A 145 -1.55 -5.79 -18.71
N ALA A 146 -1.43 -4.46 -18.70
CA ALA A 146 -0.63 -3.72 -17.73
C ALA A 146 -1.11 -3.88 -16.28
N VAL A 147 -2.42 -3.71 -16.07
CA VAL A 147 -3.04 -3.66 -14.73
C VAL A 147 -2.94 -4.99 -13.98
N PHE A 148 -3.08 -6.13 -14.68
CA PHE A 148 -2.98 -7.45 -14.04
C PHE A 148 -1.53 -7.85 -13.68
N GLY A 149 -0.54 -7.44 -14.49
CA GLY A 149 0.87 -7.72 -14.21
C GLY A 149 1.43 -6.88 -13.06
N ASP A 150 1.06 -5.61 -12.98
CA ASP A 150 1.53 -4.65 -11.98
C ASP A 150 0.97 -4.90 -10.57
N ALA A 151 -0.31 -5.27 -10.46
CA ALA A 151 -0.99 -5.46 -9.17
C ALA A 151 -0.38 -6.56 -8.27
N LEU A 152 0.35 -7.53 -8.86
CA LEU A 152 0.99 -8.63 -8.13
C LEU A 152 2.32 -8.21 -7.46
N ALA A 153 3.04 -7.23 -8.01
CA ALA A 153 4.33 -6.76 -7.51
C ALA A 153 4.22 -5.53 -6.57
N ALA A 154 3.14 -4.75 -6.71
CA ALA A 154 2.97 -3.44 -6.08
C ALA A 154 2.74 -3.44 -4.54
N ARG A 155 2.20 -4.52 -3.96
CA ARG A 155 1.59 -4.43 -2.61
C ARG A 155 2.56 -4.37 -1.42
N LEU A 156 3.80 -4.85 -1.53
CA LEU A 156 4.73 -4.94 -0.38
C LEU A 156 5.44 -3.61 -0.06
N SER A 157 5.84 -2.86 -1.10
CA SER A 157 6.57 -1.59 -0.95
C SER A 157 5.71 -0.51 -0.28
N ILE A 158 4.42 -0.46 -0.63
CA ILE A 158 3.47 0.50 -0.09
C ILE A 158 3.27 0.33 1.42
N LEU A 159 3.19 -0.93 1.90
CA LEU A 159 3.05 -1.22 3.33
C LEU A 159 4.27 -0.74 4.12
N VAL A 160 5.47 -0.88 3.55
CA VAL A 160 6.71 -0.36 4.16
C VAL A 160 6.70 1.16 4.21
N PHE A 161 6.40 1.85 3.10
CA PHE A 161 6.34 3.31 3.08
C PHE A 161 5.30 3.86 4.04
N PHE A 162 4.14 3.20 4.12
CA PHE A 162 3.11 3.56 5.07
C PHE A 162 3.58 3.42 6.52
N ALA A 163 4.20 2.29 6.88
CA ALA A 163 4.72 2.07 8.24
C ALA A 163 5.81 3.10 8.61
N VAL A 164 6.70 3.41 7.68
CA VAL A 164 7.75 4.43 7.87
C VAL A 164 7.13 5.82 8.06
N GLY A 165 6.17 6.21 7.22
CA GLY A 165 5.46 7.49 7.34
C GLY A 165 4.69 7.62 8.65
N ALA A 166 3.94 6.57 9.05
CA ALA A 166 3.18 6.53 10.30
C ALA A 166 4.10 6.67 11.53
N LEU A 167 5.22 5.93 11.54
CA LEU A 167 6.21 6.03 12.62
C LEU A 167 6.84 7.42 12.66
N ALA A 168 7.14 8.02 11.51
CA ALA A 168 7.71 9.36 11.43
C ALA A 168 6.74 10.44 11.94
N VAL A 169 5.45 10.34 11.63
CA VAL A 169 4.39 11.22 12.17
C VAL A 169 4.35 11.10 13.70
N TRP A 170 4.26 9.88 14.22
CA TRP A 170 4.20 9.61 15.66
C TRP A 170 5.44 10.17 16.38
N LEU A 171 6.64 9.86 15.87
CA LEU A 171 7.90 10.33 16.44
C LEU A 171 8.00 11.85 16.43
N THR A 172 7.56 12.52 15.35
CA THR A 172 7.59 13.97 15.27
C THR A 172 6.72 14.60 16.35
N ALA A 173 5.45 14.18 16.44
CA ALA A 173 4.53 14.68 17.45
C ALA A 173 5.02 14.39 18.88
N PHE A 174 5.61 13.22 19.12
CA PHE A 174 6.23 12.88 20.40
C PHE A 174 7.40 13.83 20.76
N ILE A 175 8.32 14.08 19.82
CA ILE A 175 9.49 14.95 20.03
C ILE A 175 9.07 16.39 20.28
N LEU A 176 8.10 16.89 19.52
CA LEU A 176 7.60 18.25 19.67
C LEU A 176 6.77 18.40 20.95
N GLY A 177 5.97 17.38 21.28
CA GLY A 177 5.07 17.36 22.44
C GLY A 177 5.80 17.35 23.77
N ARG A 178 6.93 16.66 23.88
CA ARG A 178 7.74 16.61 25.11
C ARG A 178 8.55 17.90 25.38
N ARG A 179 8.58 18.86 24.46
CA ARG A 179 9.30 20.13 24.67
C ARG A 179 8.60 20.95 25.73
N SER A 180 9.37 21.66 26.55
CA SER A 180 8.85 22.53 27.62
C SER A 180 7.82 23.55 27.12
N GLU A 181 8.05 24.09 25.92
CA GLU A 181 7.17 25.04 25.24
C GLU A 181 5.76 24.48 24.92
N ALA A 182 5.62 23.16 24.79
CA ALA A 182 4.37 22.49 24.41
C ALA A 182 3.60 21.93 25.62
N GLN A 183 4.19 21.95 26.80
CA GLN A 183 3.61 21.34 27.99
C GLN A 183 2.42 22.14 28.53
N PRO A 184 1.41 21.47 29.12
CA PRO A 184 0.33 22.16 29.79
C PRO A 184 0.84 22.97 31.00
N LEU A 185 0.03 23.94 31.42
CA LEU A 185 0.33 24.79 32.58
C LEU A 185 0.46 23.95 33.86
N LYS A 186 1.53 24.21 34.62
CA LYS A 186 1.73 23.57 35.93
C LYS A 186 0.71 24.06 36.94
N LEU A 187 -0.23 23.18 37.30
CA LEU A 187 -1.20 23.42 38.37
C LEU A 187 -0.52 23.34 39.74
N ALA A 188 -0.90 24.24 40.66
CA ALA A 188 -0.33 24.35 42.00
C ALA A 188 -0.47 23.07 42.84
N PHE A 189 -1.47 22.24 42.55
CA PHE A 189 -1.80 21.02 43.28
C PHE A 189 -1.38 19.72 42.55
N GLY A 190 -0.60 19.82 41.45
CA GLY A 190 -0.26 18.67 40.62
C GLY A 190 -1.42 18.20 39.74
N GLY A 191 -1.32 16.98 39.18
CA GLY A 191 -2.36 16.37 38.34
C GLY A 191 -2.17 16.52 36.82
N GLN A 192 -1.17 17.30 36.39
CA GLN A 192 -0.76 17.36 34.98
C GLN A 192 0.04 16.11 34.58
N PRO A 193 -0.11 15.62 33.33
CA PRO A 193 0.68 14.51 32.83
C PRO A 193 2.18 14.84 32.79
N ALA A 194 3.03 13.82 32.98
CA ALA A 194 4.46 13.98 32.76
C ALA A 194 4.74 14.27 31.28
N ALA A 195 5.84 14.97 30.98
CA ALA A 195 6.16 15.40 29.62
C ALA A 195 6.24 14.25 28.60
N LEU A 196 6.70 13.08 29.05
CA LEU A 196 6.75 11.87 28.22
C LEU A 196 5.36 11.33 27.92
N ASP A 197 4.46 11.31 28.91
CA ASP A 197 3.11 10.77 28.75
C ASP A 197 2.25 11.73 27.92
N TYR A 198 2.37 13.04 28.16
CA TYR A 198 1.75 14.06 27.33
C TYR A 198 2.23 13.96 25.87
N GLY A 199 3.55 13.81 25.66
CA GLY A 199 4.11 13.61 24.32
C GLY A 199 3.57 12.36 23.62
N ARG A 200 3.36 11.25 24.35
CA ARG A 200 2.75 10.03 23.80
C ARG A 200 1.30 10.26 23.40
N THR A 201 0.52 10.94 24.25
CA THR A 201 -0.88 11.26 23.95
C THR A 201 -1.00 12.09 22.67
N LEU A 202 -0.15 13.11 22.49
CA LEU A 202 -0.12 13.90 21.26
C LEU A 202 0.33 13.06 20.05
N ALA A 203 1.29 12.16 20.24
CA ALA A 203 1.76 11.28 19.18
C ALA A 203 0.70 10.27 18.71
N ASP A 204 -0.04 9.68 19.64
CA ASP A 204 -1.16 8.79 19.37
C ASP A 204 -2.29 9.56 18.66
N GLY A 205 -2.59 10.79 19.11
CA GLY A 205 -3.54 11.68 18.45
C GLY A 205 -3.15 12.00 17.01
N ALA A 206 -1.89 12.40 16.78
CA ALA A 206 -1.38 12.67 15.43
C ALA A 206 -1.44 11.42 14.53
N LEU A 207 -1.09 10.24 15.07
CA LEU A 207 -1.18 8.98 14.34
C LEU A 207 -2.63 8.64 13.98
N LEU A 208 -3.58 8.77 14.92
CA LEU A 208 -4.99 8.51 14.65
C LEU A 208 -5.58 9.48 13.61
N ILE A 209 -5.22 10.76 13.66
CA ILE A 209 -5.64 11.74 12.66
C ILE A 209 -5.02 11.41 11.30
N TYR A 210 -3.75 11.02 11.27
CA TYR A 210 -3.08 10.56 10.06
C TYR A 210 -3.79 9.34 9.46
N LEU A 211 -4.11 8.33 10.27
CA LEU A 211 -4.86 7.13 9.86
C LEU A 211 -6.28 7.44 9.39
N ALA A 212 -6.96 8.37 10.07
CA ALA A 212 -8.32 8.79 9.71
C ALA A 212 -8.35 9.57 8.39
N SER A 213 -7.35 10.42 8.16
CA SER A 213 -7.17 11.16 6.90
C SER A 213 -6.69 10.26 5.76
N LEU A 214 -6.18 9.07 6.10
CA LEU A 214 -5.72 8.06 5.14
C LEU A 214 -6.88 7.30 4.48
N GLY A 215 -8.06 7.22 5.11
CA GLY A 215 -9.27 6.64 4.49
C GLY A 215 -9.74 7.39 3.23
N LEU A 216 -9.25 8.61 3.02
CA LEU A 216 -9.46 9.41 1.80
C LEU A 216 -8.45 9.09 0.67
N LEU A 217 -7.43 8.23 0.91
CA LEU A 217 -6.52 7.73 -0.12
C LEU A 217 -7.22 6.68 -0.99
N LEU A 218 -7.97 7.15 -1.98
CA LEU A 218 -8.23 6.35 -3.17
C LEU A 218 -6.88 6.01 -3.84
N ARG A 219 -6.55 4.70 -3.86
CA ARG A 219 -5.42 4.04 -4.57
C ARG A 219 -4.07 3.88 -3.85
N SER A 220 -4.04 3.66 -2.53
CA SER A 220 -2.82 3.14 -1.87
C SER A 220 -2.52 1.65 -2.14
N HIS A 221 -3.18 1.04 -3.13
CA HIS A 221 -2.92 -0.33 -3.59
C HIS A 221 -2.14 -0.38 -4.92
N GLU A 222 -1.86 0.77 -5.52
CA GLU A 222 -1.00 0.95 -6.70
C GLU A 222 0.41 1.36 -6.23
N THR A 223 1.47 0.88 -6.88
CA THR A 223 2.87 1.28 -6.62
C THR A 223 3.06 2.75 -7.02
N ALA A 224 2.61 3.65 -6.15
CA ALA A 224 2.58 5.07 -6.45
C ALA A 224 3.76 5.79 -5.81
N ALA A 225 4.51 6.55 -6.60
CA ALA A 225 5.55 7.47 -6.13
C ALA A 225 5.03 8.44 -5.05
N SER A 226 3.72 8.73 -5.05
CA SER A 226 3.05 9.54 -4.05
C SER A 226 3.10 8.94 -2.64
N ALA A 227 2.98 7.63 -2.48
CA ALA A 227 3.06 6.98 -1.16
C ALA A 227 4.47 7.11 -0.55
N LEU A 228 5.50 6.92 -1.38
CA LEU A 228 6.89 7.16 -0.98
C LEU A 228 7.12 8.66 -0.67
N GLN A 229 6.56 9.57 -1.48
CA GLN A 229 6.66 11.01 -1.26
C GLN A 229 6.05 11.42 0.09
N VAL A 230 4.84 10.95 0.42
CA VAL A 230 4.19 11.20 1.72
C VAL A 230 5.06 10.70 2.88
N SER A 231 5.57 9.47 2.77
CA SER A 231 6.47 8.90 3.77
C SER A 231 7.75 9.73 3.92
N LEU A 232 8.37 10.15 2.82
CA LEU A 232 9.60 10.94 2.86
C LEU A 232 9.38 12.36 3.37
N VAL A 233 8.22 12.97 3.13
CA VAL A 233 7.83 14.25 3.78
C VAL A 233 7.69 14.06 5.29
N ALA A 234 7.02 13.00 5.74
CA ALA A 234 6.91 12.69 7.17
C ALA A 234 8.30 12.45 7.80
N VAL A 235 9.18 11.70 7.13
CA VAL A 235 10.56 11.45 7.57
C VAL A 235 11.38 12.73 7.59
N ALA A 236 11.28 13.60 6.58
CA ALA A 236 11.97 14.89 6.53
C ALA A 236 11.52 15.80 7.67
N LEU A 237 10.22 15.85 7.97
CA LEU A 237 9.68 16.60 9.10
C LEU A 237 10.15 16.02 10.45
N CYS A 238 10.19 14.71 10.60
CA CYS A 238 10.72 14.03 11.79
C CYS A 238 12.22 14.33 11.98
N ALA A 239 13.02 14.21 10.93
CA ALA A 239 14.44 14.52 10.96
C ALA A 239 14.70 16.02 11.22
N ALA A 240 13.84 16.90 10.71
CA ALA A 240 13.85 18.31 11.07
C ALA A 240 13.58 18.50 12.56
N ALA A 241 12.51 17.92 13.10
CA ALA A 241 12.19 18.01 14.52
C ALA A 241 13.34 17.52 15.41
N TYR A 242 13.99 16.41 15.05
CA TYR A 242 15.21 15.94 15.74
C TYR A 242 16.36 16.95 15.65
N THR A 243 16.59 17.55 14.48
CA THR A 243 17.67 18.53 14.28
C THR A 243 17.43 19.81 15.07
N PHE A 244 16.18 20.27 15.16
CA PHE A 244 15.80 21.42 15.99
C PHE A 244 15.82 21.11 17.49
N ASP A 245 15.52 19.87 17.88
CA ASP A 245 15.61 19.43 19.28
C ASP A 245 17.06 19.24 19.73
N ARG A 246 17.89 18.62 18.88
CA ARG A 246 19.30 18.33 19.13
C ARG A 246 20.10 18.51 17.83
N PRO A 247 20.79 19.65 17.63
CA PRO A 247 21.49 20.00 16.39
C PRO A 247 22.81 19.25 16.24
N THR A 248 22.76 17.93 16.23
CA THR A 248 23.91 17.04 16.02
C THR A 248 24.16 16.82 14.52
N LEU A 249 25.41 16.51 14.17
CA LEU A 249 25.78 16.19 12.78
C LEU A 249 24.98 15.00 12.24
N ARG A 250 24.69 14.00 13.08
CA ARG A 250 23.88 12.83 12.69
C ARG A 250 22.44 13.19 12.36
N ALA A 251 21.79 14.03 13.18
CA ALA A 251 20.43 14.47 12.92
C ALA A 251 20.35 15.30 11.62
N ALA A 252 21.29 16.22 11.42
CA ALA A 252 21.36 17.02 10.21
C ALA A 252 21.66 16.17 8.96
N ALA A 253 22.53 15.17 9.05
CA ALA A 253 22.77 14.23 7.96
C ALA A 253 21.50 13.42 7.63
N GLY A 254 20.76 12.96 8.65
CA GLY A 254 19.47 12.28 8.46
C GLY A 254 18.43 13.15 7.76
N LEU A 255 18.35 14.43 8.12
CA LEU A 255 17.50 15.41 7.43
C LEU A 255 17.93 15.60 5.98
N GLY A 256 19.22 15.71 5.72
CA GLY A 256 19.77 15.81 4.38
C GLY A 256 19.43 14.58 3.51
N ILE A 257 19.59 13.37 4.05
CA ILE A 257 19.23 12.13 3.35
C ILE A 257 17.74 12.11 3.00
N ALA A 258 16.87 12.46 3.94
CA ALA A 258 15.42 12.49 3.70
C ALA A 258 15.04 13.48 2.58
N LEU A 259 15.60 14.69 2.60
CA LEU A 259 15.36 15.71 1.56
C LEU A 259 15.93 15.30 0.20
N GLY A 260 17.12 14.68 0.18
CA GLY A 260 17.75 14.19 -1.04
C GLY A 260 17.00 13.02 -1.68
N LEU A 261 16.52 12.06 -0.88
CA LEU A 261 15.65 10.98 -1.35
C LEU A 261 14.30 11.54 -1.85
N LEU A 262 13.76 12.57 -1.19
CA LEU A 262 12.52 13.22 -1.61
C LEU A 262 12.69 13.88 -2.99
N ALA A 263 13.87 14.42 -3.31
CA ALA A 263 14.16 14.98 -4.64
C ALA A 263 14.08 13.94 -5.76
N LEU A 264 14.39 12.67 -5.44
CA LEU A 264 14.33 11.55 -6.39
C LEU A 264 12.91 10.97 -6.56
N THR A 265 11.87 11.58 -5.94
CA THR A 265 10.48 11.14 -6.11
C THR A 265 9.82 11.78 -7.33
N VAL A 266 8.81 12.62 -7.13
CA VAL A 266 8.02 13.24 -8.21
C VAL A 266 8.70 14.49 -8.77
N SER A 267 9.32 15.31 -7.91
CA SER A 267 9.95 16.56 -8.32
C SER A 267 10.94 17.08 -7.27
N TRP A 268 12.02 17.72 -7.73
CA TRP A 268 13.00 18.41 -6.89
C TRP A 268 12.50 19.75 -6.33
N ILE A 269 11.34 20.27 -6.78
CA ILE A 269 10.75 21.52 -6.26
C ILE A 269 10.23 21.33 -4.84
N THR A 270 9.60 20.19 -4.56
CA THR A 270 9.03 19.89 -3.23
C THR A 270 10.10 19.97 -2.13
N PRO A 271 11.23 19.23 -2.20
CA PRO A 271 12.26 19.34 -1.18
C PRO A 271 12.93 20.72 -1.16
N LEU A 272 13.02 21.44 -2.29
CA LEU A 272 13.55 22.81 -2.32
C LEU A 272 12.68 23.77 -1.50
N LEU A 273 11.35 23.72 -1.66
CA LEU A 273 10.41 24.53 -0.88
C LEU A 273 10.42 24.12 0.60
N LEU A 274 10.58 22.84 0.91
CA LEU A 274 10.76 22.37 2.30
C LEU A 274 12.06 22.90 2.92
N CYS A 275 13.17 22.86 2.19
CA CYS A 275 14.44 23.47 2.61
C CYS A 275 14.26 24.95 2.92
N ALA A 276 13.59 25.70 2.05
CA ALA A 276 13.33 27.13 2.27
C ALA A 276 12.50 27.38 3.55
N GLY A 277 11.45 26.59 3.77
CA GLY A 277 10.63 26.65 4.99
C GLY A 277 11.44 26.34 6.26
N ILE A 278 12.24 25.26 6.24
CA ILE A 278 13.11 24.86 7.36
C ILE A 278 14.17 25.93 7.66
N VAL A 279 14.80 26.49 6.62
CA VAL A 279 15.80 27.56 6.75
C VAL A 279 15.15 28.81 7.33
N LEU A 280 13.94 29.17 6.89
CA LEU A 280 13.21 30.31 7.44
C LEU A 280 12.95 30.14 8.94
N VAL A 281 12.43 28.98 9.37
CA VAL A 281 12.22 28.68 10.80
C VAL A 281 13.54 28.74 11.58
N ALA A 282 14.61 28.16 11.03
CA ALA A 282 15.92 28.17 11.65
C ALA A 282 16.52 29.58 11.76
N TRP A 283 16.31 30.42 10.75
CA TRP A 283 16.83 31.78 10.71
C TRP A 283 16.17 32.71 11.74
N ILE A 284 14.86 32.56 11.96
CA ILE A 284 14.11 33.41 12.89
C ILE A 284 14.53 33.15 14.35
N ARG A 285 14.61 31.88 14.79
CA ARG A 285 14.82 31.56 16.22
C ARG A 285 15.94 30.55 16.53
N TYR A 286 16.47 29.82 15.56
CA TYR A 286 17.38 28.68 15.80
C TYR A 286 18.69 28.76 14.99
N ARG A 287 19.49 29.80 15.24
CA ARG A 287 20.76 30.06 14.51
C ARG A 287 21.75 28.89 14.51
N VAL A 288 21.80 28.10 15.58
CA VAL A 288 22.65 26.89 15.65
C VAL A 288 22.17 25.85 14.63
N VAL A 289 20.86 25.61 14.57
CA VAL A 289 20.24 24.70 13.58
C VAL A 289 20.53 25.19 12.16
N LEU A 290 20.44 26.50 11.91
CA LEU A 290 20.76 27.06 10.60
C LEU A 290 22.21 26.75 10.18
N LYS A 291 23.17 26.92 11.07
CA LYS A 291 24.58 26.58 10.80
C LYS A 291 24.74 25.09 10.50
N THR A 292 24.17 24.20 11.32
CA THR A 292 24.25 22.76 11.12
C THR A 292 23.54 22.31 9.84
N PHE A 293 22.41 22.95 9.49
CA PHE A 293 21.68 22.69 8.25
C PHE A 293 22.53 23.05 7.03
N LEU A 294 23.11 24.26 7.00
CA LEU A 294 23.95 24.71 5.90
C LEU A 294 25.25 23.89 5.77
N ALA A 295 25.85 23.49 6.89
CA ALA A 295 27.11 22.75 6.90
C ALA A 295 26.96 21.26 6.58
N VAL A 296 25.80 20.65 6.88
CA VAL A 296 25.61 19.19 6.79
C VAL A 296 24.37 18.80 6.01
N ALA A 297 23.18 19.23 6.44
CA ALA A 297 21.93 18.77 5.85
C ALA A 297 21.82 19.14 4.37
N LEU A 298 22.14 20.39 4.03
CA LEU A 298 22.07 20.89 2.65
C LEU A 298 23.08 20.19 1.72
N PRO A 299 24.37 20.08 2.05
CA PRO A 299 25.31 19.28 1.25
C PRO A 299 24.87 17.83 1.05
N VAL A 300 24.36 17.17 2.09
CA VAL A 300 23.90 15.78 2.00
C VAL A 300 22.65 15.67 1.12
N ALA A 301 21.70 16.61 1.24
CA ALA A 301 20.51 16.67 0.39
C ALA A 301 20.82 16.86 -1.09
N ILE A 302 21.95 17.50 -1.42
CA ILE A 302 22.45 17.63 -2.79
C ILE A 302 23.21 16.37 -3.22
N ALA A 303 24.05 15.81 -2.35
CA ALA A 303 24.90 14.67 -2.66
C ALA A 303 24.10 13.41 -3.00
N VAL A 304 22.98 13.15 -2.31
CA VAL A 304 22.13 11.96 -2.56
C VAL A 304 21.59 11.91 -3.99
N PRO A 305 20.85 12.93 -4.48
CA PRO A 305 20.39 12.94 -5.87
C PRO A 305 21.54 13.08 -6.85
N ALA A 306 22.61 13.82 -6.52
CA ALA A 306 23.79 13.92 -7.38
C ALA A 306 24.47 12.56 -7.61
N ALA A 307 24.57 11.71 -6.58
CA ALA A 307 25.12 10.36 -6.73
C ALA A 307 24.29 9.51 -7.70
N TRP A 308 22.96 9.60 -7.61
CA TRP A 308 22.06 8.93 -8.57
C TRP A 308 22.21 9.49 -9.99
N LEU A 309 22.21 10.82 -10.14
CA LEU A 309 22.36 11.49 -11.43
C LEU A 309 23.70 11.17 -12.10
N LEU A 310 24.80 11.17 -11.34
CA LEU A 310 26.12 10.79 -11.84
C LEU A 310 26.11 9.33 -12.29
N SER A 311 25.60 8.41 -11.47
CA SER A 311 25.48 7.00 -11.87
C SER A 311 24.66 6.82 -13.14
N ARG A 312 23.58 7.60 -13.32
CA ARG A 312 22.70 7.52 -14.50
C ARG A 312 23.26 8.20 -15.73
N HIS A 313 24.02 9.28 -15.57
CA HIS A 313 24.68 9.96 -16.69
C HIS A 313 25.64 9.02 -17.42
N TYR A 314 26.36 8.17 -16.68
CA TYR A 314 27.26 7.17 -17.26
C TYR A 314 26.54 5.99 -17.92
N SER A 315 25.29 5.68 -17.55
CA SER A 315 24.51 4.59 -18.16
C SER A 315 23.62 5.03 -19.32
N SER A 316 23.00 6.21 -19.19
CA SER A 316 21.92 6.70 -20.06
C SER A 316 21.68 8.19 -19.81
N GLY A 317 22.35 9.06 -20.57
CA GLY A 317 22.27 10.53 -20.40
C GLY A 317 20.89 11.16 -20.58
N ALA A 318 19.94 10.49 -21.26
CA ALA A 318 18.58 11.00 -21.49
C ALA A 318 17.75 11.12 -20.21
N GLU A 319 17.87 10.16 -19.28
CA GLU A 319 17.07 10.10 -18.05
C GLU A 319 17.34 11.30 -17.11
N VAL A 320 18.57 11.83 -17.12
CA VAL A 320 18.98 12.98 -16.31
C VAL A 320 18.31 14.26 -16.83
N ASN A 321 18.31 14.47 -18.15
CA ASN A 321 17.64 15.62 -18.75
C ASN A 321 16.13 15.56 -18.55
N ASP A 322 15.53 14.38 -18.67
CA ASP A 322 14.11 14.19 -18.44
C ASP A 322 13.72 14.52 -16.99
N TRP A 323 14.51 14.08 -15.99
CA TRP A 323 14.27 14.42 -14.59
C TRP A 323 14.36 15.93 -14.32
N LEU A 324 15.34 16.62 -14.92
CA LEU A 324 15.46 18.08 -14.80
C LEU A 324 14.26 18.81 -15.43
N ILE A 325 13.87 18.40 -16.64
CA ILE A 325 12.73 18.98 -17.37
C ILE A 325 11.41 18.69 -16.62
N LEU A 326 11.23 17.48 -16.10
CA LEU A 326 10.05 17.10 -15.31
C LEU A 326 9.86 17.99 -14.10
N GLY A 327 10.95 18.32 -13.39
CA GLY A 327 10.86 19.29 -12.30
C GLY A 327 10.38 20.65 -12.78
N TRP A 328 10.98 21.22 -13.84
CA TRP A 328 10.51 22.51 -14.37
C TRP A 328 9.05 22.50 -14.82
N ARG A 329 8.56 21.37 -15.36
CA ARG A 329 7.16 21.21 -15.76
C ARG A 329 6.17 21.19 -14.59
N GLU A 330 6.63 20.99 -13.37
CA GLU A 330 5.81 21.09 -12.15
C GLU A 330 5.66 22.53 -11.65
N LEU A 331 6.26 23.53 -12.32
CA LEU A 331 6.04 24.96 -12.06
C LEU A 331 5.22 25.60 -13.18
N ALA A 332 4.19 26.33 -12.77
CA ALA A 332 3.38 27.19 -13.62
C ALA A 332 3.10 28.52 -12.90
N ALA A 333 2.83 29.57 -13.69
CA ALA A 333 2.37 30.83 -13.13
C ALA A 333 0.99 30.60 -12.46
N PRO A 334 0.78 31.10 -11.23
CA PRO A 334 -0.45 30.88 -10.51
C PRO A 334 -1.61 31.57 -11.22
N ASN A 335 -2.66 30.81 -11.52
CA ASN A 335 -3.91 31.31 -12.10
C ASN A 335 -4.96 31.39 -10.99
N ALA A 336 -5.71 32.50 -10.89
CA ALA A 336 -6.75 32.68 -9.88
C ALA A 336 -7.78 31.54 -9.86
N LYS A 337 -8.17 31.02 -11.03
CA LYS A 337 -9.07 29.86 -11.14
C LYS A 337 -8.44 28.61 -10.53
N HIS A 338 -7.18 28.33 -10.86
CA HIS A 338 -6.43 27.20 -10.31
C HIS A 338 -6.28 27.28 -8.79
N VAL A 339 -5.99 28.47 -8.24
CA VAL A 339 -5.91 28.67 -6.78
C VAL A 339 -7.25 28.34 -6.10
N VAL A 340 -8.37 28.81 -6.67
CA VAL A 340 -9.70 28.48 -6.15
C VAL A 340 -9.98 26.98 -6.21
N ASP A 341 -9.59 26.31 -7.29
CA ASP A 341 -9.79 24.87 -7.45
C ASP A 341 -8.96 24.07 -6.43
N VAL A 342 -7.68 24.44 -6.22
CA VAL A 342 -6.82 23.85 -5.17
C VAL A 342 -7.42 24.06 -3.78
N LEU A 343 -7.87 25.28 -3.45
CA LEU A 343 -8.46 25.57 -2.13
C LEU A 343 -9.73 24.75 -1.89
N LYS A 344 -10.62 24.65 -2.89
CA LYS A 344 -11.82 23.80 -2.80
C LYS A 344 -11.47 22.34 -2.55
N MET A 345 -10.44 21.85 -3.24
CA MET A 345 -9.96 20.48 -3.09
C MET A 345 -9.36 20.24 -1.70
N MET A 346 -8.55 21.17 -1.19
CA MET A 346 -7.97 21.10 0.16
C MET A 346 -9.03 20.96 1.26
N VAL A 347 -10.14 21.71 1.17
CA VAL A 347 -11.21 21.69 2.18
C VAL A 347 -11.81 20.29 2.36
N TRP A 348 -12.06 19.58 1.27
CA TRP A 348 -12.67 18.24 1.33
C TRP A 348 -11.62 17.15 1.51
N PHE A 349 -10.48 17.28 0.86
CA PHE A 349 -9.45 16.25 0.80
C PHE A 349 -8.64 16.14 2.10
N LEU A 350 -8.48 17.25 2.84
CA LEU A 350 -7.71 17.28 4.08
C LEU A 350 -8.62 17.20 5.32
N TRP A 351 -9.88 16.84 5.15
CA TRP A 351 -10.80 16.57 6.25
C TRP A 351 -10.42 15.25 6.96
N PRO A 352 -10.51 15.14 8.30
CA PRO A 352 -10.85 16.16 9.28
C PRO A 352 -9.64 16.96 9.80
N ALA A 353 -8.44 16.78 9.25
CA ALA A 353 -7.20 17.32 9.80
C ALA A 353 -7.10 18.85 9.72
N TRP A 354 -7.48 19.47 8.59
CA TRP A 354 -7.27 20.90 8.39
C TRP A 354 -8.02 21.84 9.36
N PRO A 355 -9.28 21.63 9.79
CA PRO A 355 -9.94 22.55 10.71
C PRO A 355 -9.29 22.53 12.10
N ILE A 356 -8.88 21.35 12.58
CA ILE A 356 -8.21 21.19 13.87
C ILE A 356 -6.79 21.79 13.81
N ALA A 357 -6.06 21.55 12.72
CA ALA A 357 -4.75 22.17 12.49
C ALA A 357 -4.84 23.70 12.41
N ALA A 358 -5.86 24.25 11.75
CA ALA A 358 -6.09 25.69 11.70
C ALA A 358 -6.39 26.27 13.08
N TRP A 359 -7.18 25.56 13.90
CA TRP A 359 -7.41 25.91 15.29
C TRP A 359 -6.12 25.91 16.11
N ALA A 360 -5.27 24.89 15.97
CA ALA A 360 -3.96 24.83 16.63
C ALA A 360 -3.10 26.07 16.30
N VAL A 361 -2.99 26.41 15.01
CA VAL A 361 -2.23 27.59 14.57
C VAL A 361 -2.82 28.87 15.17
N TYR A 362 -4.15 29.00 15.21
CA TYR A 362 -4.81 30.16 15.81
C TYR A 362 -4.60 30.24 17.32
N ALA A 363 -4.76 29.13 18.05
CA ALA A 363 -4.61 29.06 19.50
C ALA A 363 -3.20 29.46 19.96
N TRP A 364 -2.18 29.06 19.19
CA TRP A 364 -0.78 29.30 19.51
C TRP A 364 -0.16 30.52 18.80
N ARG A 365 -0.95 31.36 18.12
CA ARG A 365 -0.49 32.47 17.26
C ARG A 365 0.40 33.51 17.94
N SER A 366 0.25 33.71 19.25
CA SER A 366 1.05 34.67 20.01
C SER A 366 2.45 34.14 20.33
N GLN A 367 2.60 32.82 20.49
CA GLN A 367 3.86 32.19 20.89
C GLN A 367 4.63 31.66 19.68
N MET A 368 3.94 30.99 18.74
CA MET A 368 4.52 30.40 17.53
C MET A 368 5.83 29.65 17.80
N THR A 369 5.77 28.77 18.79
CA THR A 369 6.83 27.86 19.26
C THR A 369 7.08 26.74 18.26
N LEU A 370 8.16 25.98 18.43
CA LEU A 370 8.62 25.02 17.42
C LEU A 370 7.55 24.00 17.01
N HIS A 371 6.75 23.54 17.98
CA HIS A 371 5.73 22.51 17.77
C HIS A 371 4.60 22.93 16.82
N ILE A 372 4.40 24.25 16.65
CA ILE A 372 3.48 24.80 15.65
C ILE A 372 4.26 25.32 14.44
N LEU A 373 5.33 26.08 14.68
CA LEU A 373 6.06 26.80 13.64
C LEU A 373 6.68 25.87 12.59
N LEU A 374 7.26 24.74 13.00
CA LEU A 374 7.90 23.80 12.08
C LEU A 374 6.87 23.05 11.21
N PRO A 375 5.86 22.35 11.76
CA PRO A 375 4.82 21.73 10.94
C PRO A 375 4.07 22.75 10.06
N PHE A 376 3.79 23.96 10.57
CA PHE A 376 3.15 25.03 9.80
C PHE A 376 4.00 25.48 8.61
N ALA A 377 5.32 25.65 8.79
CA ALA A 377 6.22 25.97 7.69
C ALA A 377 6.20 24.88 6.60
N VAL A 378 6.13 23.61 6.99
CA VAL A 378 6.00 22.49 6.04
C VAL A 378 4.65 22.53 5.31
N VAL A 379 3.53 22.78 6.01
CA VAL A 379 2.22 22.96 5.37
C VAL A 379 2.27 24.10 4.35
N LEU A 380 2.86 25.25 4.72
CA LEU A 380 2.98 26.41 3.84
C LEU A 380 3.82 26.10 2.60
N SER A 381 4.99 25.47 2.77
CA SER A 381 5.86 25.07 1.67
C SER A 381 5.17 24.11 0.68
N LEU A 382 4.43 23.12 1.19
CA LEU A 382 3.71 22.17 0.34
C LEU A 382 2.47 22.79 -0.31
N SER A 383 1.78 23.69 0.39
CA SER A 383 0.66 24.45 -0.19
C SER A 383 1.14 25.33 -1.34
N LEU A 384 2.28 25.99 -1.18
CA LEU A 384 2.93 26.73 -2.26
C LEU A 384 3.24 25.81 -3.44
N ALA A 385 3.81 24.63 -3.21
CA ALA A 385 4.07 23.67 -4.28
C ALA A 385 2.79 23.33 -5.08
N THR A 386 1.65 23.16 -4.42
CA THR A 386 0.36 22.86 -5.07
C THR A 386 -0.24 24.05 -5.82
N VAL A 387 -0.05 25.27 -5.32
CA VAL A 387 -0.52 26.51 -5.95
C VAL A 387 0.25 26.82 -7.23
N PHE A 388 1.55 26.53 -7.23
CA PHE A 388 2.42 26.72 -8.41
C PHE A 388 2.44 25.50 -9.34
N ALA A 389 1.65 24.46 -9.08
CA ALA A 389 1.53 23.31 -9.97
C ALA A 389 0.73 23.66 -11.24
N PRO A 390 1.03 23.04 -12.40
CA PRO A 390 0.34 23.32 -13.67
C PRO A 390 -1.14 22.87 -13.70
N SER A 391 -1.55 21.98 -12.80
CA SER A 391 -2.92 21.46 -12.72
C SER A 391 -3.25 21.06 -11.30
N ALA A 392 -4.52 21.22 -10.90
CA ALA A 392 -5.02 20.74 -9.62
C ALA A 392 -5.18 19.22 -9.70
N ARG A 393 -4.45 18.49 -8.86
CA ARG A 393 -4.49 17.02 -8.81
C ARG A 393 -4.61 16.56 -7.36
N ASP A 394 -5.56 15.67 -7.08
CA ASP A 394 -5.84 15.16 -5.72
C ASP A 394 -4.58 14.60 -5.04
N HIS A 395 -3.76 13.84 -5.78
CA HIS A 395 -2.54 13.22 -5.25
C HIS A 395 -1.47 14.24 -4.84
N ALA A 396 -1.48 15.45 -5.38
CA ALA A 396 -0.53 16.51 -5.01
C ALA A 396 -0.80 17.05 -3.59
N LEU A 397 -2.00 16.82 -3.04
CA LEU A 397 -2.35 17.22 -1.67
C LEU A 397 -1.94 16.18 -0.62
N LEU A 398 -1.65 14.94 -1.02
CA LEU A 398 -1.30 13.87 -0.08
C LEU A 398 -0.13 14.21 0.85
N PRO A 399 0.95 14.86 0.39
CA PRO A 399 2.06 15.22 1.27
C PRO A 399 1.70 16.24 2.36
N LEU A 400 0.55 16.93 2.28
CA LEU A 400 0.07 17.83 3.33
C LEU A 400 -0.48 17.09 4.56
N ILE A 401 -0.84 15.82 4.42
CA ILE A 401 -1.49 15.07 5.50
C ILE A 401 -0.56 14.89 6.72
N PRO A 402 0.71 14.42 6.61
CA PRO A 402 1.60 14.29 7.76
C PRO A 402 1.74 15.57 8.61
N PRO A 403 2.12 16.74 8.06
CA PRO A 403 2.28 17.96 8.86
C PRO A 403 0.95 18.48 9.42
N LEU A 404 -0.17 18.30 8.71
CA LEU A 404 -1.50 18.68 9.21
C LEU A 404 -1.95 17.79 10.36
N ALA A 405 -1.74 16.47 10.28
CA ALA A 405 -2.06 15.55 11.36
C ALA A 405 -1.25 15.87 12.63
N ILE A 406 0.02 16.25 12.47
CA ILE A 406 0.85 16.71 13.58
C ILE A 406 0.29 18.02 14.15
N LEU A 407 0.02 19.05 13.34
CA LEU A 407 -0.56 20.32 13.82
C LEU A 407 -1.88 20.11 14.55
N ALA A 408 -2.76 19.29 13.98
CA ALA A 408 -4.07 18.99 14.54
C ALA A 408 -3.97 18.33 15.92
N ALA A 409 -2.92 17.55 16.20
CA ALA A 409 -2.73 16.98 17.53
C ALA A 409 -2.44 18.05 18.62
N PHE A 410 -1.93 19.22 18.25
CA PHE A 410 -1.62 20.34 19.18
C PHE A 410 -2.74 21.38 19.31
N GLY A 411 -3.87 21.20 18.59
CA GLY A 411 -5.05 22.06 18.65
C GLY A 411 -6.12 21.48 19.56
#